data_AF-A0A0N5AJ60-F1
#
_entry.id   AF-A0A0N5AJ60-F1
#
_cell.length_a   1.000
_cell.length_b   1.000
_cell.length_c   1.000
_cell.angle_alpha   90.00
_cell.angle_beta   90.00
_cell.angle_gamma   90.00
#
_symmetry.space_group_name_H-M   'P 1'
#
loop_
_entity.id
_entity.type
_entity.pdbx_description
1 polymer ?
#
loop_
_entity_poly.entity_id
_entity_poly.type
_entity_poly.pdbx_seq_one_letter_code
_entity_poly.pdbx_strand_id
1 'polypeptide(L)'
;MNSTEMSQSSSSFNDQTSSFVQRECDNESSLVSFVCSICGLNAKCRYGNVKVNGRTYVILHNYTYKEEVYYMMDPFRNRSHADKRRLAVEKSLEKSGQDNTFNILDFFVIGALCALCGQPVCIDELCSMFYGKTFCTSCINKQKEYFPKEIIEVFNYYSGY
;
A
#
# COMPACT_ATOMS: atom_id res chain seq x y z
N MET A 1 39.24 39.18 5.13
CA MET A 1 38.07 40.03 4.81
C MET A 1 37.41 39.44 3.58
N ASN A 2 36.09 39.22 3.71
CA ASN A 2 35.10 38.81 2.71
C ASN A 2 35.24 37.45 2.02
N SER A 3 34.18 36.75 1.64
CA SER A 3 32.77 36.65 2.06
C SER A 3 32.17 35.60 1.12
N THR A 4 31.23 34.83 1.65
CA THR A 4 30.32 33.87 1.02
C THR A 4 29.80 34.26 -0.38
N GLU A 5 29.77 33.31 -1.33
CA GLU A 5 28.70 33.22 -2.32
C GLU A 5 28.31 31.76 -2.59
N MET A 6 27.01 31.54 -2.47
CA MET A 6 26.27 30.29 -2.56
C MET A 6 25.58 30.29 -3.93
N SER A 7 25.94 29.38 -4.83
CA SER A 7 25.26 29.23 -6.13
C SER A 7 24.35 27.99 -6.10
N GLN A 8 23.05 28.27 -6.18
CA GLN A 8 21.98 27.31 -6.37
C GLN A 8 22.07 26.73 -7.79
N SER A 9 21.99 25.41 -7.91
CA SER A 9 21.69 24.74 -9.18
C SER A 9 20.42 23.92 -9.03
N SER A 10 19.38 24.40 -9.70
CA SER A 10 18.11 23.73 -9.94
C SER A 10 18.35 22.51 -10.81
N SER A 11 18.21 21.30 -10.24
CA SER A 11 18.14 20.06 -11.02
C SER A 11 16.68 19.65 -11.18
N SER A 12 16.21 19.77 -12.40
CA SER A 12 14.91 19.33 -12.88
C SER A 12 14.71 17.84 -12.59
N PHE A 13 13.68 17.51 -11.80
CA PHE A 13 13.28 16.13 -11.54
C PHE A 13 12.55 15.55 -12.76
N ASN A 14 13.19 14.62 -13.47
CA ASN A 14 12.62 13.93 -14.61
C ASN A 14 11.52 12.93 -14.19
N ASP A 15 10.38 13.08 -14.85
CA ASP A 15 9.11 12.36 -14.68
C ASP A 15 9.18 10.94 -15.28
N GLN A 16 10.03 10.06 -14.75
CA GLN A 16 10.21 8.68 -15.25
C GLN A 16 9.42 7.61 -14.45
N THR A 17 8.81 7.99 -13.33
CA THR A 17 8.24 7.08 -12.33
C THR A 17 6.92 6.42 -12.77
N SER A 18 6.19 7.04 -13.70
CA SER A 18 4.93 6.50 -14.27
C SER A 18 5.15 5.19 -15.05
N SER A 19 6.29 5.07 -15.72
CA SER A 19 6.63 3.90 -16.56
C SER A 19 7.11 2.67 -15.78
N PHE A 20 7.41 2.82 -14.48
CA PHE A 20 7.99 1.76 -13.66
C PHE A 20 6.92 0.80 -13.14
N VAL A 21 5.73 1.32 -12.78
CA VAL A 21 4.64 0.51 -12.19
C VAL A 21 3.92 -0.35 -13.25
N GLN A 22 3.84 0.11 -14.51
CA GLN A 22 3.19 -0.63 -15.59
C GLN A 22 3.92 -1.93 -15.98
N ARG A 23 5.25 -1.97 -15.94
CA ARG A 23 6.02 -3.12 -16.45
C ARG A 23 5.99 -4.35 -15.55
N GLU A 24 5.71 -4.18 -14.26
CA GLU A 24 5.70 -5.30 -13.33
C GLU A 24 4.33 -6.00 -13.29
N CYS A 25 3.22 -5.28 -13.49
CA CYS A 25 1.85 -5.79 -13.31
C CYS A 25 1.47 -7.00 -14.18
N ASP A 26 2.08 -7.14 -15.37
CA ASP A 26 1.78 -8.21 -16.33
C ASP A 26 2.74 -9.41 -16.23
N ASN A 27 3.79 -9.31 -15.40
CA ASN A 27 4.83 -10.32 -15.36
C ASN A 27 4.56 -11.33 -14.21
N GLU A 28 3.92 -12.46 -14.53
CA GLU A 28 3.69 -13.60 -13.62
C GLU A 28 4.97 -14.09 -12.93
N SER A 29 6.16 -13.86 -13.52
CA SER A 29 7.45 -14.24 -12.94
C SER A 29 7.82 -13.47 -11.66
N SER A 30 7.11 -12.38 -11.34
CA SER A 30 7.33 -11.56 -10.14
C SER A 30 6.41 -11.90 -8.97
N LEU A 31 5.55 -12.91 -9.12
CA LEU A 31 4.66 -13.36 -8.05
C LEU A 31 5.42 -14.18 -7.01
N VAL A 32 5.16 -13.87 -5.74
CA VAL A 32 5.62 -14.60 -4.56
C VAL A 32 4.48 -15.40 -3.94
N SER A 33 4.82 -16.48 -3.25
CA SER A 33 3.86 -17.24 -2.45
C SER A 33 3.76 -16.59 -1.07
N PHE A 34 2.59 -16.03 -0.76
CA PHE A 34 2.22 -15.59 0.59
C PHE A 34 1.55 -16.74 1.33
N VAL A 35 1.91 -16.93 2.60
CA VAL A 35 1.22 -17.82 3.55
C VAL A 35 1.18 -17.14 4.90
N CYS A 36 0.01 -16.87 5.45
CA CYS A 36 -0.12 -16.28 6.79
C CYS A 36 0.38 -17.26 7.85
N SER A 37 1.30 -16.80 8.70
CA SER A 37 1.86 -17.58 9.82
C SER A 37 0.88 -17.89 10.96
N ILE A 38 -0.32 -17.27 10.96
CA ILE A 38 -1.35 -17.48 11.99
C ILE A 38 -2.47 -18.40 11.48
N CYS A 39 -3.17 -18.01 10.40
CA CYS A 39 -4.33 -18.76 9.89
C CYS A 39 -4.03 -19.65 8.69
N GLY A 40 -2.84 -19.56 8.09
CA GLY A 40 -2.47 -20.34 6.91
C GLY A 40 -3.04 -19.83 5.58
N LEU A 41 -3.73 -18.66 5.56
CA LEU A 41 -4.21 -18.04 4.32
C LEU A 41 -3.08 -17.96 3.31
N ASN A 42 -3.27 -18.54 2.12
CA ASN A 42 -2.27 -18.57 1.08
C ASN A 42 -2.73 -17.85 -0.19
N ALA A 43 -1.81 -17.20 -0.87
CA ALA A 43 -2.06 -16.54 -2.14
C ALA A 43 -0.78 -16.42 -2.95
N LYS A 44 -0.90 -16.41 -4.29
CA LYS A 44 0.16 -15.91 -5.17
C LYS A 44 -0.08 -14.42 -5.37
N CYS A 45 0.89 -13.59 -5.00
CA CYS A 45 0.72 -12.15 -5.00
C CYS A 45 2.07 -11.45 -5.21
N ARG A 46 2.07 -10.13 -5.17
CA ARG A 46 3.27 -9.30 -5.20
C ARG A 46 3.67 -8.93 -3.79
N TYR A 47 4.94 -8.59 -3.59
CA TYR A 47 5.44 -8.07 -2.32
C TYR A 47 6.29 -6.83 -2.57
N GLY A 48 6.03 -5.75 -1.84
CA GLY A 48 6.84 -4.55 -1.92
C GLY A 48 6.11 -3.26 -1.54
N ASN A 49 6.77 -2.14 -1.83
CA ASN A 49 6.23 -0.80 -1.56
C ASN A 49 5.24 -0.39 -2.64
N VAL A 50 3.95 -0.34 -2.29
CA VAL A 50 2.92 0.16 -3.21
C VAL A 50 2.87 1.69 -3.11
N LYS A 51 3.25 2.33 -4.22
CA LYS A 51 3.23 3.78 -4.41
C LYS A 51 2.43 4.11 -5.65
N VAL A 52 1.48 5.01 -5.52
CA VAL A 52 0.65 5.47 -6.62
C VAL A 52 0.70 6.98 -6.68
N ASN A 53 1.14 7.46 -7.83
CA ASN A 53 1.15 8.87 -8.16
C ASN A 53 -0.08 9.12 -9.02
N GLY A 54 -1.18 9.54 -8.39
CA GLY A 54 -2.40 9.90 -9.09
C GLY A 54 -2.44 11.40 -9.39
N ARG A 55 -2.98 11.76 -10.56
CA ARG A 55 -3.50 13.09 -10.84
C ARG A 55 -5.01 13.02 -10.77
N THR A 56 -5.60 13.61 -9.75
CA THR A 56 -7.06 13.74 -9.65
C THR A 56 -7.32 15.19 -9.25
N TYR A 57 -7.96 15.97 -10.13
CA TYR A 57 -8.31 17.39 -9.93
C TYR A 57 -7.15 18.34 -9.57
N VAL A 58 -6.06 18.39 -10.35
CA VAL A 58 -4.96 19.39 -10.17
C VAL A 58 -4.21 19.25 -8.82
N ILE A 59 -4.58 18.28 -7.98
CA ILE A 59 -3.91 17.94 -6.72
C ILE A 59 -3.16 16.61 -6.92
N LEU A 60 -1.84 16.65 -6.70
CA LEU A 60 -1.00 15.46 -6.65
C LEU A 60 -1.35 14.68 -5.37
N HIS A 61 -2.12 13.61 -5.52
CA HIS A 61 -2.32 12.65 -4.44
C HIS A 61 -1.27 11.55 -4.59
N ASN A 62 -0.16 11.70 -3.85
CA ASN A 62 0.83 10.63 -3.70
C ASN A 62 0.40 9.71 -2.56
N TYR A 63 -0.27 8.61 -2.88
CA TYR A 63 -0.57 7.61 -1.86
C TYR A 63 0.57 6.59 -1.81
N THR A 64 1.04 6.30 -0.60
CA THR A 64 2.11 5.33 -0.35
C THR A 64 1.77 4.58 0.93
N TYR A 65 1.75 3.25 0.86
CA TYR A 65 1.69 2.45 2.08
C TYR A 65 2.97 2.67 2.89
N LYS A 66 2.82 2.76 4.21
CA LYS A 66 3.94 3.04 5.13
C LYS A 66 4.91 1.86 5.26
N GLU A 67 4.52 0.67 4.81
CA GLU A 67 5.31 -0.54 4.87
C GLU A 67 5.20 -1.33 3.56
N GLU A 68 6.13 -2.28 3.39
CA GLU A 68 6.08 -3.26 2.31
C GLU A 68 4.97 -4.27 2.59
N VAL A 69 4.08 -4.41 1.62
CA VAL A 69 2.87 -5.21 1.75
C VAL A 69 2.84 -6.33 0.73
N TYR A 70 2.11 -7.39 1.06
CA TYR A 70 1.67 -8.39 0.10
C TYR A 70 0.38 -7.90 -0.54
N TYR A 71 0.36 -7.77 -1.86
CA TYR A 71 -0.77 -7.18 -2.58
C TYR A 71 -0.99 -7.86 -3.93
N MET A 72 -2.21 -7.77 -4.42
CA MET A 72 -2.58 -8.14 -5.79
C MET A 72 -3.40 -7.04 -6.42
N MET A 73 -3.61 -7.14 -7.73
CA MET A 73 -4.61 -6.30 -8.38
C MET A 73 -5.98 -6.66 -7.85
N ASP A 74 -6.77 -5.66 -7.46
CA ASP A 74 -8.11 -5.90 -6.93
C ASP A 74 -8.97 -6.61 -8.00
N PRO A 75 -9.41 -7.86 -7.77
CA PRO A 75 -10.20 -8.64 -8.73
C PRO A 75 -11.67 -8.18 -8.77
N PHE A 76 -12.10 -7.41 -7.77
CA PHE A 76 -13.46 -6.84 -7.69
C PHE A 76 -13.55 -5.47 -8.34
N ARG A 77 -12.42 -4.91 -8.78
CA ARG A 77 -12.39 -3.71 -9.63
C ARG A 77 -12.88 -4.07 -11.02
N ASN A 78 -14.04 -3.53 -11.37
CA ASN A 78 -14.48 -3.49 -12.76
C ASN A 78 -13.58 -2.51 -13.54
N ARG A 79 -12.60 -3.06 -14.28
CA ARG A 79 -11.66 -2.30 -15.11
C ARG A 79 -12.23 -1.98 -16.49
N SER A 80 -13.32 -2.63 -16.90
CA SER A 80 -13.91 -2.44 -18.23
C SER A 80 -14.88 -1.26 -18.32
N HIS A 81 -15.42 -0.80 -17.19
CA HIS A 81 -16.24 0.39 -17.13
C HIS A 81 -15.67 1.36 -16.12
N ALA A 82 -15.19 2.52 -16.60
CA ALA A 82 -14.89 3.63 -15.73
C ALA A 82 -16.14 3.95 -14.90
N ASP A 83 -16.10 3.68 -13.60
CA ASP A 83 -17.22 3.93 -12.71
C ASP A 83 -17.44 5.45 -12.63
N LYS A 84 -18.42 5.94 -13.39
CA LYS A 84 -18.78 7.37 -13.47
C LYS A 84 -19.13 7.98 -12.12
N ARG A 85 -19.42 7.17 -11.08
CA ARG A 85 -19.65 7.65 -9.71
C ARG A 85 -18.35 7.91 -8.93
N ARG A 86 -17.23 7.35 -9.38
CA ARG A 86 -15.89 7.52 -8.77
C ARG A 86 -15.01 8.50 -9.54
N LEU A 87 -15.31 8.72 -10.82
CA LEU A 87 -14.91 9.95 -11.52
C LEU A 87 -15.73 11.08 -10.91
N ALA A 88 -15.14 11.93 -10.08
CA ALA A 88 -15.82 13.14 -9.71
C ALA A 88 -16.13 13.92 -11.00
N VAL A 89 -17.41 14.18 -11.22
CA VAL A 89 -17.99 15.16 -12.15
C VAL A 89 -16.99 15.73 -13.17
N GLU A 90 -16.69 14.99 -14.22
CA GLU A 90 -16.15 15.57 -15.44
C GLU A 90 -17.32 16.22 -16.19
N LYS A 91 -17.59 17.49 -15.90
CA LYS A 91 -18.11 18.35 -16.96
C LYS A 91 -16.90 18.89 -17.71
N SER A 92 -16.79 18.38 -18.94
CA SER A 92 -16.03 18.91 -20.07
C SER A 92 -14.51 18.98 -19.93
N LEU A 93 -13.82 18.00 -20.50
CA LEU A 93 -12.83 18.22 -21.55
C LEU A 93 -12.55 16.87 -22.25
N GLU A 94 -13.09 16.74 -23.45
CA GLU A 94 -12.77 15.68 -24.39
C GLU A 94 -11.26 15.71 -24.69
N LYS A 95 -10.49 14.79 -24.10
CA LYS A 95 -9.16 14.44 -24.60
C LYS A 95 -8.98 12.94 -24.61
N SER A 96 -8.83 12.44 -25.84
CA SER A 96 -8.33 11.13 -26.19
C SER A 96 -6.94 10.90 -25.58
N GLY A 97 -6.87 10.02 -24.59
CA GLY A 97 -5.64 9.48 -24.05
C GLY A 97 -6.01 8.48 -22.95
N GLN A 98 -5.64 7.21 -23.10
CA GLN A 98 -5.69 6.26 -21.99
C GLN A 98 -4.72 6.77 -20.91
N ASP A 99 -5.21 7.59 -19.99
CA ASP A 99 -4.51 7.87 -18.73
C ASP A 99 -4.54 6.59 -17.91
N ASN A 100 -3.63 5.67 -18.25
CA ASN A 100 -3.45 4.36 -17.65
C ASN A 100 -2.71 4.50 -16.30
N THR A 101 -3.19 5.42 -15.46
CA THR A 101 -2.65 5.73 -14.14
C THR A 101 -3.44 4.95 -13.10
N PHE A 102 -2.77 4.05 -12.39
CA PHE A 102 -3.39 3.29 -11.31
C PHE A 102 -3.74 4.19 -10.12
N ASN A 103 -4.85 3.90 -9.48
CA ASN A 103 -5.23 4.46 -8.19
C ASN A 103 -4.89 3.47 -7.08
N ILE A 104 -4.77 3.95 -5.83
CA ILE A 104 -4.54 3.08 -4.67
C ILE A 104 -5.57 1.97 -4.54
N LEU A 105 -6.81 2.26 -4.94
CA LEU A 105 -7.90 1.31 -4.84
C LEU A 105 -7.86 0.21 -5.92
N ASP A 106 -6.91 0.27 -6.87
CA ASP A 106 -6.70 -0.81 -7.84
C ASP A 106 -5.88 -1.97 -7.26
N PHE A 107 -5.36 -1.80 -6.04
CA PHE A 107 -4.60 -2.78 -5.30
C PHE A 107 -5.40 -3.33 -4.12
N PHE A 108 -5.41 -4.65 -3.99
CA PHE A 108 -5.96 -5.38 -2.85
C PHE A 108 -4.80 -5.87 -1.98
N VAL A 109 -4.70 -5.33 -0.76
CA VAL A 109 -3.67 -5.72 0.21
C VAL A 109 -4.12 -6.97 0.95
N ILE A 110 -3.27 -7.98 0.95
CA ILE A 110 -3.51 -9.30 1.58
C ILE A 110 -2.92 -9.34 2.98
N GLY A 111 -1.74 -8.75 3.16
CA GLY A 111 -0.98 -8.84 4.41
C GLY A 111 0.31 -8.04 4.38
N ALA A 112 1.10 -8.19 5.44
CA ALA A 112 2.42 -7.58 5.59
C ALA A 112 3.33 -8.49 6.43
N LEU A 113 4.58 -8.07 6.62
CA LEU A 113 5.47 -8.73 7.59
C LEU A 113 5.21 -8.20 8.99
N CYS A 114 5.19 -9.09 9.99
CA CYS A 114 5.18 -8.66 11.37
C CYS A 114 6.49 -7.93 11.72
N ALA A 115 6.40 -6.72 12.26
CA ALA A 115 7.56 -5.90 12.59
C ALA A 115 8.44 -6.46 13.73
N LEU A 116 7.95 -7.44 14.50
CA LEU A 116 8.71 -8.08 15.59
C LEU A 116 9.38 -9.39 15.16
N CYS A 117 8.69 -10.26 14.43
CA CYS A 117 9.22 -11.58 14.05
C CYS A 117 9.54 -11.74 12.56
N GLY A 118 9.21 -10.76 11.73
CA GLY A 118 9.42 -10.79 10.28
C GLY A 118 8.59 -11.85 9.55
N GLN A 119 7.60 -12.47 10.20
CA GLN A 119 6.75 -13.49 9.56
C GLN A 119 5.59 -12.84 8.79
N PRO A 120 5.21 -13.40 7.63
CA PRO A 120 4.04 -12.95 6.88
C PRO A 120 2.75 -13.16 7.68
N VAL A 121 1.91 -12.14 7.74
CA VAL A 121 0.58 -12.19 8.36
C VAL A 121 -0.45 -11.46 7.51
N CYS A 122 -1.67 -12.00 7.44
CA CYS A 122 -2.75 -11.35 6.71
C CYS A 122 -3.34 -10.20 7.52
N ILE A 123 -4.09 -9.34 6.85
CA ILE A 123 -4.75 -8.16 7.44
C ILE A 123 -5.94 -8.48 8.35
N ASP A 124 -6.29 -9.76 8.51
CA ASP A 124 -7.39 -10.20 9.38
C ASP A 124 -7.10 -9.81 10.84
N GLU A 125 -8.13 -9.28 11.52
CA GLU A 125 -8.04 -8.77 12.89
C GLU A 125 -7.65 -9.85 13.91
N LEU A 126 -7.88 -11.13 13.60
CA LEU A 126 -7.45 -12.27 14.43
C LEU A 126 -5.98 -12.65 14.19
N CYS A 127 -5.39 -12.20 13.09
CA CYS A 127 -4.03 -12.55 12.69
C CYS A 127 -3.03 -11.42 12.93
N SER A 128 -3.44 -10.17 12.71
CA SER A 128 -2.56 -9.02 12.88
C SER A 128 -3.31 -7.75 13.27
N MET A 129 -2.56 -6.77 13.78
CA MET A 129 -3.02 -5.41 13.98
C MET A 129 -1.99 -4.41 13.46
N PHE A 130 -2.47 -3.32 12.87
CA PHE A 130 -1.62 -2.22 12.41
C PHE A 130 -1.56 -1.10 13.46
N TYR A 131 -0.36 -0.83 13.97
CA TYR A 131 -0.08 0.31 14.85
C TYR A 131 1.24 0.96 14.42
N GLY A 132 1.19 1.76 13.34
CA GLY A 132 2.37 2.33 12.69
C GLY A 132 3.16 1.33 11.84
N LYS A 133 3.14 0.05 12.21
CA LYS A 133 3.56 -1.13 11.44
C LYS A 133 2.61 -2.30 11.73
N THR A 134 2.67 -3.35 10.94
CA THR A 134 1.90 -4.58 11.19
C THR A 134 2.56 -5.47 12.26
N PHE A 135 1.77 -5.95 13.23
CA PHE A 135 2.20 -6.89 14.27
C PHE A 135 1.28 -8.11 14.33
N CYS A 136 1.83 -9.31 14.39
CA CYS A 136 1.02 -10.52 14.53
C CYS A 136 0.46 -10.65 15.95
N THR A 137 -0.73 -11.24 16.08
CA THR A 137 -1.40 -11.44 17.37
C THR A 137 -0.55 -12.23 18.36
N SER A 138 0.23 -13.21 17.88
CA SER A 138 1.22 -13.93 18.70
C SER A 138 2.30 -13.03 19.31
N CYS A 139 2.81 -12.05 18.57
CA CYS A 139 3.82 -11.12 19.07
C CYS A 139 3.22 -10.08 20.00
N ILE A 140 2.03 -9.57 19.69
CA ILE A 140 1.29 -8.64 20.57
C ILE A 140 1.04 -9.31 21.92
N ASN A 141 0.57 -10.55 21.93
CA ASN A 141 0.32 -11.30 23.16
C ASN A 141 1.59 -11.53 24.00
N LYS A 142 2.75 -11.72 23.35
CA LYS A 142 4.04 -11.91 24.04
C LYS A 142 4.64 -10.61 24.58
N GLN A 143 4.34 -9.48 23.96
CA GLN A 143 4.94 -8.17 24.26
C GLN A 143 3.90 -7.12 24.66
N LYS A 144 2.78 -7.53 25.29
CA LYS A 144 1.65 -6.63 25.60
C LYS A 144 2.06 -5.35 26.32
N GLU A 145 3.06 -5.44 27.19
CA GLU A 145 3.57 -4.32 28.00
C GLU A 145 4.20 -3.20 27.19
N TYR A 146 4.63 -3.47 25.94
CA TYR A 146 5.26 -2.49 25.05
C TYR A 146 4.27 -1.78 24.13
N PHE A 147 3.00 -2.19 24.13
CA PHE A 147 1.96 -1.56 23.34
C PHE A 147 1.12 -0.60 24.19
N PRO A 148 0.61 0.49 23.61
CA PRO A 148 -0.36 1.34 24.30
C PRO A 148 -1.58 0.55 24.77
N LYS A 149 -2.17 0.97 25.89
CA LYS A 149 -3.28 0.26 26.54
C LYS A 149 -4.48 0.12 25.61
N GLU A 150 -4.76 1.16 24.84
CA GLU A 150 -5.85 1.22 23.86
C GLU A 150 -5.71 0.12 22.80
N ILE A 151 -4.48 -0.16 22.35
CA ILE A 151 -4.21 -1.23 21.38
C ILE A 151 -4.44 -2.61 22.02
N ILE A 152 -4.06 -2.77 23.29
CA ILE A 152 -4.28 -4.02 24.02
C ILE A 152 -5.76 -4.26 24.32
N GLU A 153 -6.55 -3.22 24.59
CA GLU A 153 -8.00 -3.33 24.77
C GLU A 153 -8.68 -3.83 23.50
N VAL A 154 -8.34 -3.26 22.34
CA VAL A 154 -8.82 -3.72 21.03
C VAL A 154 -8.40 -5.16 20.77
N PHE A 155 -7.13 -5.51 21.04
CA PHE A 155 -6.65 -6.89 20.93
C PHE A 155 -7.47 -7.88 21.74
N ASN A 156 -7.76 -7.54 23.01
CA ASN A 156 -8.52 -8.41 23.91
C ASN A 156 -9.97 -8.57 23.43
N TYR A 157 -10.59 -7.50 22.90
CA TYR A 157 -11.93 -7.56 22.32
C TYR A 157 -12.02 -8.59 21.18
N TYR A 158 -11.06 -8.61 20.26
CA TYR A 158 -11.03 -9.57 19.15
C TYR A 158 -10.59 -10.98 19.57
N SER A 159 -9.75 -11.07 20.59
CA SER A 159 -9.24 -12.36 21.10
C SER A 159 -10.20 -13.04 22.08
N GLY A 160 -11.26 -12.36 22.52
CA GLY A 160 -12.22 -12.88 23.50
C GLY A 160 -11.66 -12.96 24.92
N TYR A 161 -10.74 -12.07 25.29
CA TYR A 161 -10.20 -11.92 26.66
C TYR A 161 -10.94 -10.84 27.45
#